data_AF-A0A7N5KTC2-F1
#
_entry.id   AF-A0A7N5KTC2-F1
#
_cell.length_a   1.000
_cell.length_b   1.000
_cell.length_c   1.000
_cell.angle_alpha   90.00
_cell.angle_beta   90.00
_cell.angle_gamma   90.00
#
_symmetry.space_group_name_H-M   'P 1'
#
loop_
_entity.id
_entity.type
_entity.pdbx_description
1 polymer ?
#
loop_
_entity_poly.entity_id
_entity_poly.type
_entity_poly.pdbx_seq_one_letter_code
_entity_poly.pdbx_strand_id
1 'polypeptide(L)'
;MACSVAGITSDANVLTNELRLIAQRYLLQYQEPIPCEQLVTALCDIKQAYTQFGGKRPFGVSLLYIGWDKHYGFQLYQSDPSGNYGGWKATCIGNNSAAYLEE
;
A
#
# COMPACT_ATOMS: atom_id res chain seq x y z
N MET A 1 3.03 -4.16 10.17
CA MET A 1 2.99 -3.09 9.16
C MET A 1 1.92 -2.08 9.55
N ALA A 2 2.19 -0.80 9.38
CA ALA A 2 1.24 0.29 9.50
C ALA A 2 1.13 1.00 8.14
N CYS A 3 0.02 1.70 7.90
CA CYS A 3 -0.13 2.52 6.71
C CYS A 3 -0.77 3.87 7.02
N SER A 4 -0.37 4.89 6.27
CA SER A 4 -0.99 6.22 6.24
C SER A 4 -1.63 6.43 4.88
N VAL A 5 -2.71 7.22 4.84
CA VAL A 5 -3.57 7.33 3.66
C VAL A 5 -3.79 8.79 3.29
N ALA A 6 -3.84 9.08 1.98
CA ALA A 6 -4.24 10.38 1.46
C ALA A 6 -5.19 10.18 0.28
N GLY A 7 -6.34 10.86 0.31
CA GLY A 7 -7.40 10.74 -0.68
C GLY A 7 -8.75 10.41 -0.04
N ILE A 8 -9.57 9.61 -0.74
CA ILE A 8 -10.93 9.27 -0.32
C ILE A 8 -10.90 8.29 0.88
N THR A 9 -11.32 8.73 2.06
CA THR A 9 -11.24 7.92 3.30
C THR A 9 -12.06 6.62 3.24
N SER A 10 -13.19 6.60 2.54
CA SER A 10 -13.99 5.37 2.40
C SER A 10 -13.25 4.28 1.62
N ASP A 11 -12.58 4.65 0.52
CA ASP A 11 -11.71 3.76 -0.25
C ASP A 11 -10.53 3.29 0.60
N ALA A 12 -9.96 4.19 1.40
CA ALA A 12 -8.84 3.87 2.28
C ALA A 12 -9.22 2.81 3.32
N ASN A 13 -10.43 2.87 3.88
CA ASN A 13 -10.93 1.88 4.82
C ASN A 13 -11.09 0.50 4.17
N VAL A 14 -11.58 0.44 2.93
CA VAL A 14 -11.69 -0.82 2.16
C VAL A 14 -10.30 -1.43 1.97
N LEU A 15 -9.35 -0.64 1.46
CA LEU A 15 -7.98 -1.11 1.21
C LEU A 15 -7.25 -1.52 2.50
N THR A 16 -7.47 -0.79 3.60
CA THR A 16 -6.87 -1.14 4.91
C THR A 16 -7.41 -2.48 5.42
N ASN A 17 -8.70 -2.74 5.24
CA ASN A 17 -9.30 -4.02 5.61
C ASN A 17 -8.78 -5.16 4.73
N GLU A 18 -8.66 -4.96 3.41
CA GLU A 18 -8.06 -5.95 2.51
C GLU A 18 -6.59 -6.25 2.89
N LEU A 19 -5.80 -5.23 3.19
CA LEU A 19 -4.42 -5.38 3.66
C LEU A 19 -4.33 -6.24 4.93
N ARG A 20 -5.23 -6.01 5.90
CA ARG A 20 -5.31 -6.86 7.10
C ARG A 20 -5.67 -8.29 6.76
N LEU A 21 -6.65 -8.51 5.88
CA LEU A 21 -7.09 -9.85 5.48
C LEU A 21 -5.97 -10.63 4.77
N ILE A 22 -5.25 -9.99 3.85
CA ILE A 22 -4.10 -10.60 3.15
C ILE A 22 -3.03 -11.02 4.17
N ALA A 23 -2.67 -10.13 5.09
CA ALA A 23 -1.67 -10.42 6.11
C ALA A 23 -2.08 -11.59 7.01
N GLN A 24 -3.34 -11.64 7.45
CA GLN A 24 -3.85 -12.72 8.30
C GLN A 24 -3.93 -14.06 7.54
N ARG A 25 -4.34 -14.04 6.27
CA ARG A 25 -4.37 -15.26 5.43
C ARG A 25 -2.97 -15.83 5.24
N TYR A 26 -2.00 -14.97 4.96
CA TYR A 26 -0.60 -15.39 4.83
C TYR A 26 -0.09 -16.00 6.14
N LEU A 27 -0.32 -15.33 7.27
CA LEU A 27 0.07 -15.83 8.58
C LEU A 27 -0.56 -17.19 8.89
N LEU A 28 -1.84 -17.38 8.56
CA LEU A 28 -2.53 -18.67 8.74
C LEU A 28 -1.91 -19.77 7.87
N GLN A 29 -1.54 -19.47 6.63
CA GLN A 29 -1.04 -20.45 5.68
C GLN A 29 0.43 -20.84 5.94
N TYR A 30 1.28 -19.85 6.19
CA TYR A 30 2.74 -20.04 6.26
C TYR A 30 3.28 -20.00 7.69
N GLN A 31 2.45 -19.66 8.67
CA GLN A 31 2.82 -19.55 10.09
C GLN A 31 3.99 -18.57 10.34
N GLU A 32 4.15 -17.59 9.44
CA GLU A 32 5.12 -16.51 9.57
C GLU A 32 4.51 -15.19 9.08
N PRO A 33 4.99 -14.03 9.58
CA PRO A 33 4.52 -12.74 9.09
C PRO A 33 4.90 -12.53 7.62
N ILE A 34 3.96 -12.01 6.84
CA ILE A 34 4.19 -11.69 5.43
C ILE A 34 5.31 -10.66 5.26
N PRO A 35 6.24 -10.84 4.30
CA PRO A 35 7.22 -9.82 3.93
C PRO A 35 6.56 -8.50 3.53
N CYS A 36 7.20 -7.37 3.84
CA CYS A 36 6.59 -6.06 3.66
C CYS A 36 6.24 -5.79 2.18
N GLU A 37 7.20 -5.99 1.28
CA GLU A 37 7.02 -5.80 -0.15
C GLU A 37 5.92 -6.69 -0.74
N GLN A 38 5.81 -7.93 -0.27
CA GLN A 38 4.81 -8.87 -0.75
C GLN A 38 3.40 -8.42 -0.38
N LEU A 39 3.21 -7.89 0.83
CA LEU A 39 1.93 -7.32 1.25
C LEU A 39 1.55 -6.08 0.44
N VAL A 40 2.54 -5.21 0.15
CA VAL A 40 2.34 -4.02 -0.68
C VAL A 40 1.96 -4.41 -2.11
N THR A 41 2.70 -5.33 -2.72
CA THR A 41 2.43 -5.83 -4.08
C THR A 41 1.02 -6.40 -4.20
N ALA A 42 0.62 -7.27 -3.26
CA ALA A 42 -0.70 -7.91 -3.29
C ALA A 42 -1.85 -6.88 -3.22
N LEU A 43 -1.71 -5.82 -2.41
CA LEU A 43 -2.70 -4.76 -2.38
C LEU A 43 -2.68 -3.90 -3.66
N CYS A 44 -1.50 -3.68 -4.22
CA CYS A 44 -1.32 -2.93 -5.47
C CYS A 44 -1.97 -3.64 -6.66
N ASP A 45 -1.88 -4.97 -6.73
CA ASP A 45 -2.57 -5.77 -7.75
C ASP A 45 -4.10 -5.59 -7.67
N ILE A 46 -4.66 -5.50 -6.46
CA ILE A 46 -6.09 -5.20 -6.26
C ILE A 46 -6.42 -3.81 -6.80
N LYS A 47 -5.60 -2.80 -6.49
CA LYS A 47 -5.81 -1.43 -7.01
C LYS A 47 -5.76 -1.41 -8.54
N GLN A 48 -4.76 -2.07 -9.09
CA GLN A 48 -4.51 -2.14 -10.53
C GLN A 48 -5.66 -2.84 -11.27
N ALA A 49 -6.23 -3.92 -10.70
CA ALA A 49 -7.40 -4.58 -11.28
C ALA A 49 -8.59 -3.62 -11.48
N TYR A 50 -8.80 -2.66 -10.56
CA TYR A 50 -9.85 -1.63 -10.68
C TYR A 50 -9.56 -0.55 -11.73
N THR A 51 -8.37 -0.56 -12.34
CA THR A 51 -8.01 0.31 -13.47
C THR A 51 -8.17 -0.39 -14.83
N GLN A 52 -8.07 -1.72 -14.87
CA GLN A 52 -8.14 -2.50 -16.09
C GLN A 52 -9.55 -3.01 -16.40
N PHE A 53 -10.28 -3.47 -15.38
CA PHE A 53 -11.59 -4.05 -15.58
C PHE A 53 -12.69 -2.97 -15.52
N GLY A 54 -13.46 -2.88 -16.61
CA GLY A 54 -14.59 -1.95 -16.70
C GLY A 54 -15.68 -2.25 -15.66
N GLY A 55 -16.49 -1.24 -15.33
CA GLY A 55 -17.62 -1.37 -14.39
C GLY A 55 -17.28 -1.07 -12.94
N LYS A 56 -16.02 -0.80 -12.61
CA LYS A 56 -15.59 -0.27 -11.30
C LYS A 56 -14.74 0.97 -11.49
N ARG A 57 -14.84 1.92 -10.56
CA ARG A 57 -13.96 3.10 -10.54
C ARG A 57 -12.63 2.75 -9.82
N PRO A 58 -11.49 3.32 -10.22
CA PRO A 58 -10.25 3.22 -9.45
C PRO A 58 -10.39 3.74 -8.02
N PHE A 59 -9.53 3.26 -7.12
CA PHE A 59 -9.46 3.74 -5.74
C PHE A 59 -8.79 5.11 -5.70
N GLY A 60 -9.48 6.12 -5.18
CA GLY A 60 -8.98 7.50 -5.10
C GLY A 60 -8.03 7.73 -3.92
N VAL A 61 -7.09 6.81 -3.67
CA VAL A 61 -6.22 6.83 -2.48
C VAL A 61 -4.79 6.44 -2.81
N SER A 62 -3.87 7.29 -2.34
CA SER A 62 -2.46 6.95 -2.19
C SER A 62 -2.19 6.44 -0.77
N LEU A 63 -1.34 5.44 -0.64
CA LEU A 63 -0.96 4.86 0.65
C LEU A 63 0.54 4.93 0.85
N LEU A 64 0.96 5.24 2.08
CA LEU A 64 2.30 5.00 2.59
C LEU A 64 2.26 3.78 3.49
N TYR A 65 3.19 2.86 3.28
CA TYR A 65 3.33 1.64 4.07
C TYR A 65 4.64 1.69 4.82
N ILE A 66 4.59 1.40 6.11
CA ILE A 66 5.75 1.34 6.98
C ILE A 66 5.76 -0.02 7.66
N GLY A 67 6.86 -0.74 7.48
CA GLY A 67 6.98 -2.08 7.99
C GLY A 67 8.41 -2.41 8.40
N TRP A 68 8.54 -3.50 9.12
CA TRP A 68 9.81 -4.12 9.39
C TRP A 68 9.66 -5.61 9.09
N ASP A 69 10.65 -6.20 8.43
CA ASP A 69 10.79 -7.64 8.33
C ASP A 69 12.24 -8.09 8.54
N LYS A 70 12.42 -9.41 8.65
CA LYS A 70 13.71 -10.05 8.92
C LYS A 70 14.70 -9.98 7.76
N HIS A 71 14.25 -9.68 6.54
CA HIS A 71 15.08 -9.75 5.33
C HIS A 71 15.70 -8.39 5.00
N TYR A 72 14.91 -7.32 5.08
CA TYR A 72 15.31 -5.97 4.67
C TYR A 72 15.22 -4.94 5.79
N GLY A 73 14.80 -5.35 7.00
CA GLY A 73 14.66 -4.44 8.13
C GLY A 73 13.53 -3.45 7.93
N PHE A 74 13.73 -2.21 8.36
CA PHE A 74 12.73 -1.14 8.22
C PHE A 74 12.59 -0.71 6.76
N GLN A 75 11.34 -0.71 6.29
CA GLN A 75 11.00 -0.41 4.91
C GLN A 75 9.86 0.59 4.85
N LEU A 76 9.95 1.48 3.86
CA LEU A 76 8.95 2.48 3.53
C LEU A 76 8.57 2.32 2.06
N TYR A 77 7.29 2.11 1.80
CA TYR A 77 6.75 2.02 0.44
C TYR A 77 5.64 3.05 0.25
N GLN A 78 5.46 3.47 -1.00
CA GLN A 78 4.34 4.31 -1.42
C GLN A 78 3.61 3.63 -2.57
N SER A 79 2.29 3.75 -2.62
CA SER A 79 1.50 3.38 -3.80
C SER A 79 0.52 4.49 -4.19
N ASP A 80 0.20 4.56 -5.49
CA ASP A 80 -0.74 5.52 -6.07
C ASP A 80 -2.04 4.83 -6.54
N PRO A 81 -3.09 5.58 -6.94
CA PRO A 81 -4.35 5.02 -7.46
C PRO A 81 -4.21 4.05 -8.65
N SER A 82 -3.12 4.13 -9.41
CA SER A 82 -2.90 3.28 -10.59
C SER A 82 -2.50 1.84 -10.22
N GLY A 83 -2.10 1.63 -8.97
CA GLY A 83 -1.57 0.35 -8.49
C GLY A 83 -0.05 0.24 -8.64
N ASN A 84 0.64 1.32 -9.02
CA ASN A 84 2.10 1.35 -8.94
C ASN A 84 2.55 1.53 -7.48
N TYR A 85 3.66 0.90 -7.12
CA TYR A 85 4.33 1.12 -5.85
C TYR A 85 5.84 1.31 -6.04
N GLY A 86 6.47 1.96 -5.07
CA GLY A 86 7.92 2.15 -5.02
C GLY A 86 8.43 2.20 -3.59
N GLY A 87 9.68 1.79 -3.39
CA GLY A 87 10.39 1.86 -2.12
C GLY A 87 11.13 3.20 -1.96
N TRP A 88 11.14 3.74 -0.75
CA TRP A 88 11.67 5.08 -0.45
C TRP A 88 12.47 5.09 0.84
N LYS A 89 13.46 5.99 0.94
CA LYS A 89 14.10 6.31 2.23
C LYS A 89 13.25 7.28 3.04
N ALA A 90 12.67 8.25 2.36
CA ALA A 90 11.72 9.23 2.87
C ALA A 90 10.78 9.60 1.73
N THR A 91 9.50 9.80 2.03
CA THR A 91 8.50 10.28 1.06
C THR A 91 7.31 10.87 1.81
N CYS A 92 6.47 11.61 1.11
CA CYS A 92 5.22 12.15 1.62
C CYS A 92 4.09 12.01 0.57
N ILE A 93 2.85 11.96 1.04
CA ILE A 93 1.65 11.89 0.20
C ILE A 93 0.66 12.97 0.62
N GLY A 94 -0.19 13.40 -0.31
CA GLY A 94 -1.23 14.41 -0.04
C GLY A 94 -0.87 15.80 -0.54
N ASN A 95 -1.49 16.82 0.06
CA ASN A 95 -1.37 18.19 -0.43
C ASN A 95 0.07 18.72 -0.23
N ASN A 96 0.58 19.44 -1.24
CA ASN A 96 1.94 19.98 -1.28
C ASN A 96 3.09 18.95 -1.27
N SER A 97 2.84 17.68 -1.60
CA SER A 97 3.92 16.68 -1.63
C SER A 97 5.10 17.07 -2.52
N ALA A 98 4.83 17.74 -3.65
CA ALA A 98 5.87 18.23 -4.56
C ALA A 98 6.82 19.26 -3.94
N ALA A 99 6.41 19.98 -2.88
CA ALA A 99 7.26 20.97 -2.22
C ALA A 99 8.21 20.36 -1.17
N TYR A 100 7.96 19.12 -0.74
CA TYR A 100 8.75 18.43 0.28
C TYR A 100 9.55 17.24 -0.27
N LEU A 101 9.25 16.82 -1.50
CA LEU A 101 10.03 15.86 -2.26
C LEU A 101 11.09 16.64 -3.08
N GLU A 102 12.05 17.26 -2.40
CA GLU A 102 13.27 17.76 -3.03
C GLU A 102 14.33 16.64 -3.07
N GLU A 103 15.14 16.61 -4.13
CA GLU A 103 16.15 15.57 -4.47
C GLU A 103 17.13 15.20 -3.35
#